data_AF-A0A963VNE9-F1
#
_entry.id   AF-A0A963VNE9-F1
#
_cell.length_a   1.000
_cell.length_b   1.000
_cell.length_c   1.000
_cell.angle_alpha   90.00
_cell.angle_beta   90.00
_cell.angle_gamma   90.00
#
_symmetry.space_group_name_H-M   'P 1'
#
loop_
_entity.id
_entity.type
_entity.pdbx_description
1 polymer ?
#
loop_
_entity_poly.entity_id
_entity_poly.type
_entity_poly.pdbx_seq_one_letter_code
_entity_poly.pdbx_strand_id
1 'polypeptide(L)' 'MRHYEIILMIHPDQSEQVPAMLERYKTMITAGGGRIHRVEDWGRRQLVYMINKLAKAHYLCVNIEADQA' A
#
# COMPACT_ATOMS: atom_id res chain seq x y z
N MET A 1 12.54 16.74 0.87
CA MET A 1 11.62 15.61 0.70
C MET A 1 11.34 15.31 -0.76
N ARG A 2 11.34 14.02 -1.12
CA ARG A 2 11.07 13.51 -2.47
C ARG A 2 9.66 12.91 -2.49
N HIS A 3 9.02 12.95 -3.65
CA HIS A 3 7.73 12.28 -3.87
C HIS A 3 7.96 10.83 -4.30
N TYR A 4 7.21 9.91 -3.68
CA TYR A 4 7.23 8.49 -3.99
C TYR A 4 5.80 8.00 -4.26
N GLU A 5 5.68 7.08 -5.20
CA GLU A 5 4.48 6.29 -5.42
C GLU A 5 4.78 4.84 -5.03
N ILE A 6 4.03 4.33 -4.07
CA ILE A 6 4.21 2.98 -3.52
C ILE A 6 2.96 2.18 -3.85
N ILE A 7 3.16 1.07 -4.59
CA ILE A 7 2.11 0.09 -4.87
C ILE A 7 2.38 -1.15 -4.03
N LEU A 8 1.39 -1.51 -3.20
CA LEU A 8 1.43 -2.67 -2.33
C LEU A 8 0.45 -3.73 -2.84
N MET A 9 0.93 -4.98 -2.88
CA MET A 9 0.12 -6.15 -3.19
C MET A 9 0.02 -7.02 -1.95
N ILE A 10 -1.22 -7.19 -1.45
CA ILE A 10 -1.50 -7.92 -0.22
C ILE A 10 -2.19 -9.24 -0.59
N HIS A 11 -1.88 -10.28 0.20
CA HIS A 11 -2.50 -11.59 0.05
C HIS A 11 -4.04 -11.46 0.10
N PRO A 12 -4.79 -12.10 -0.81
CA PRO A 12 -6.24 -11.90 -0.91
C PRO A 12 -6.98 -12.23 0.40
N ASP A 13 -6.54 -13.25 1.13
CA ASP A 13 -7.16 -13.65 2.40
C ASP A 13 -6.99 -12.61 3.53
N GLN A 14 -6.02 -11.71 3.42
CA GLN A 14 -5.78 -10.65 4.41
C GLN A 14 -6.45 -9.32 4.03
N SER A 15 -7.34 -9.31 3.04
CA SER A 15 -7.99 -8.07 2.57
C SER A 15 -8.74 -7.32 3.67
N GLU A 16 -9.32 -8.00 4.65
CA GLU A 16 -10.03 -7.35 5.77
C GLU A 16 -9.09 -6.62 6.73
N GLN A 17 -7.80 -6.99 6.74
CA GLN A 17 -6.79 -6.37 7.61
C GLN A 17 -6.15 -5.13 6.98
N VAL A 18 -6.41 -4.87 5.70
CA VAL A 18 -5.81 -3.76 4.94
C VAL A 18 -6.04 -2.40 5.59
N PRO A 19 -7.24 -2.04 6.09
CA PRO A 19 -7.46 -0.75 6.74
C PRO A 19 -6.57 -0.55 7.97
N ALA A 20 -6.38 -1.58 8.79
CA ALA A 20 -5.53 -1.50 9.98
C ALA A 20 -4.04 -1.40 9.61
N MET A 21 -3.59 -2.10 8.57
CA MET A 21 -2.22 -1.98 8.07
C MET A 21 -1.96 -0.59 7.49
N LEU A 22 -2.92 -0.06 6.73
CA LEU A 22 -2.84 1.27 6.16
C LEU A 22 -2.65 2.33 7.24
N GLU A 23 -3.45 2.31 8.31
CA GLU A 23 -3.29 3.26 9.42
C GLU A 23 -1.91 3.18 10.06
N ARG A 24 -1.38 1.97 10.27
CA ARG A 24 -0.01 1.78 10.78
C ARG A 24 1.04 2.41 9.87
N TYR A 25 0.93 2.21 8.55
CA TYR A 25 1.85 2.81 7.59
C TYR A 25 1.75 4.33 7.59
N LYS A 26 0.53 4.88 7.65
CA LYS A 26 0.33 6.33 7.75
C LYS A 26 1.01 6.91 8.97
N THR A 27 0.82 6.31 10.15
CA THR A 27 1.47 6.74 11.39
C THR A 27 3.00 6.69 11.30
N MET A 28 3.56 5.65 10.68
CA MET A 28 5.00 5.54 10.48
C MET A 28 5.54 6.66 9.57
N ILE A 29 4.85 6.97 8.48
CA ILE A 29 5.26 8.03 7.54
C ILE A 29 5.18 9.41 8.21
N THR A 30 4.09 9.70 8.92
CA THR A 30 3.93 10.99 9.60
C THR A 30 4.89 11.16 10.77
N ALA A 31 5.21 10.09 11.50
CA ALA A 31 6.23 10.10 12.56
C ALA A 31 7.63 10.37 12.01
N GLY A 32 7.92 9.95 10.77
CA GLY A 32 9.16 10.26 10.05
C GLY A 32 9.21 11.67 9.45
N GLY A 33 8.21 12.53 9.72
CA GLY A 33 8.12 13.88 9.15
C GLY A 33 7.62 13.93 7.70
N GLY A 34 7.23 12.79 7.12
CA GLY A 34 6.67 12.70 5.78
C GLY A 34 5.22 13.13 5.69
N ARG A 35 4.74 13.39 4.47
CA ARG A 35 3.35 13.74 4.16
C ARG A 35 2.74 12.69 3.24
N ILE A 36 1.46 12.41 3.45
CA ILE A 36 0.69 11.52 2.58
C ILE A 36 -0.21 12.41 1.72
N HIS A 37 -0.09 12.27 0.40
CA HIS A 37 -0.83 13.07 -0.56
C HIS A 37 -2.09 12.36 -1.02
N ARG A 38 -1.98 11.06 -1.31
CA ARG A 38 -3.09 10.26 -1.83
C ARG A 38 -2.98 8.83 -1.36
N VAL A 39 -4.14 8.25 -1.05
CA VAL A 39 -4.29 6.83 -0.75
C VAL A 39 -5.46 6.30 -1.56
N GLU A 40 -5.21 5.27 -2.36
CA GLU A 40 -6.23 4.59 -3.16
C GLU A 40 -6.21 3.10 -2.85
N ASP A 41 -7.32 2.60 -2.31
CA ASP A 41 -7.59 1.18 -2.21
C ASP A 41 -8.25 0.72 -3.51
N TRP A 42 -7.56 -0.15 -4.24
CA TRP A 42 -8.01 -0.71 -5.52
C TRP A 42 -8.73 -2.04 -5.36
N GLY A 43 -8.78 -2.57 -4.15
CA GLY A 43 -9.42 -3.82 -3.78
C GLY A 43 -8.74 -5.04 -4.38
N ARG A 44 -9.48 -6.16 -4.36
CA ARG A 44 -9.03 -7.42 -4.97
C ARG A 44 -9.12 -7.34 -6.48
N ARG A 45 -7.99 -7.54 -7.17
CA ARG A 45 -7.89 -7.60 -8.63
C ARG A 45 -7.25 -8.90 -9.09
N GLN A 46 -7.58 -9.33 -10.29
CA GLN A 46 -6.98 -10.50 -10.94
C GLN A 46 -5.58 -10.16 -11.45
N LEU A 47 -4.63 -11.06 -11.20
CA LEU A 47 -3.27 -10.96 -11.69
C LEU A 47 -3.18 -11.50 -13.13
N VAL A 48 -2.27 -10.93 -13.92
CA VAL A 48 -2.00 -11.41 -15.29
C VAL A 48 -1.36 -12.80 -15.26
N TYR A 49 -0.56 -13.10 -14.24
CA TYR A 49 0.05 -14.40 -14.00
C TYR A 49 0.04 -14.73 -12.50
N MET A 50 0.14 -16.01 -12.17
CA MET A 50 0.12 -16.44 -10.79
C MET A 50 1.41 -16.05 -10.07
N ILE A 51 1.28 -15.46 -8.89
CA ILE A 51 2.38 -15.21 -7.96
C ILE A 51 2.10 -16.06 -6.73
N ASN A 52 3.06 -16.88 -6.30
CA ASN A 52 2.88 -17.80 -5.16
C ASN A 52 1.60 -18.66 -5.25
N LYS A 53 1.25 -19.14 -6.45
CA LYS A 53 0.03 -19.93 -6.76
C LYS A 53 -1.29 -19.18 -6.53
N LEU A 54 -1.26 -17.85 -6.43
CA LEU A 54 -2.46 -17.01 -6.30
C LEU A 54 -2.75 -16.28 -7.60
N ALA A 55 -4.02 -16.25 -7.99
CA ALA A 55 -4.49 -15.55 -9.19
C ALA A 55 -5.07 -14.15 -8.89
N LYS A 56 -5.18 -13.77 -7.62
CA LYS A 56 -5.73 -12.48 -7.18
C LYS A 56 -4.87 -11.89 -6.06
N ALA A 57 -4.77 -10.58 -6.01
CA ALA A 57 -4.18 -9.84 -4.90
C ALA A 57 -5.02 -8.60 -4.59
N HIS A 58 -4.92 -8.10 -3.36
CA HIS A 58 -5.49 -6.82 -2.99
C HIS A 58 -4.47 -5.71 -3.25
N TYR A 59 -4.85 -4.68 -3.98
CA TYR A 59 -3.96 -3.60 -4.37
C TYR A 59 -4.22 -2.33 -3.58
N LEU A 60 -3.13 -1.69 -3.15
CA LEU A 60 -3.16 -0.38 -2.50
C LEU A 60 -2.10 0.52 -3.16
N CYS A 61 -2.50 1.73 -3.52
CA CYS A 61 -1.60 2.77 -4.03
C CYS A 61 -1.49 3.92 -3.02
N VAL A 62 -0.26 4.30 -2.69
CA VAL A 62 0.02 5.38 -1.74
C VAL A 62 1.02 6.35 -2.35
N ASN A 63 0.61 7.60 -2.50
CA ASN A 63 1.50 8.69 -2.88
C ASN A 63 1.94 9.43 -1.63
N ILE A 64 3.24 9.45 -1.38
CA ILE A 64 3.85 10.05 -0.20
C ILE A 64 4.96 11.01 -0.58
N GLU A 65 5.27 11.89 0.35
CA GLU A 65 6.45 12.72 0.36
C GLU A 65 7.25 12.38 1.61
N ALA A 66 8.49 11.95 1.44
CA ALA A 66 9.36 11.55 2.54
C ALA A 66 10.80 11.95 2.24
N ASP A 67 11.61 12.12 3.29
CA ASP A 67 13.05 12.29 3.11
C ASP A 67 13.71 10.93 2.86
N GLN A 68 14.77 10.98 2.04
CA GLN A 68 15.62 9.83 1.82
C GLN A 68 16.66 9.86 2.93
N ALA A 69 16.55 8.91 3.87
CA ALA A 69 17.48 8.77 4.99
C ALA A 69 18.94 8.71 4.53
#